data_AF-A0A8B9JG56-F1
#
_entry.id   AF-A0A8B9JG56-F1
#
_cell.length_a   1.000
_cell.length_b   1.000
_cell.length_c   1.000
_cell.angle_alpha   90.00
_cell.angle_beta   90.00
_cell.angle_gamma   90.00
#
_symmetry.space_group_name_H-M   'P 1'
#
loop_
_entity.id
_entity.type
_entity.pdbx_description
1 polymer ?
#
loop_
_entity_poly.entity_id
_entity_poly.type
_entity_poly.pdbx_seq_one_letter_code
_entity_poly.pdbx_strand_id
1 'polypeptide(L)'
;MNGGMDSASKEQVWAQDDLLKLLDAMKVNLPEKDLVKYKTSEAHLNWEKVAFNTFSAEMCKKKWIEVSKEIRKFRTLTELIVDAKDYIKNPYKGKKLKKHPDFPKKPLTPYFRFFMEKRAKYAKLHPEMSNLDLTKILSMKYKELPERKKVGENENKY
;
A
#
# COMPACT_ATOMS: atom_id res chain seq x y z
N MET A 1 -34.22 -33.98 23.83
CA MET A 1 -34.70 -32.70 23.31
C MET A 1 -33.51 -31.78 23.15
N ASN A 2 -33.21 -31.34 21.94
CA ASN A 2 -32.38 -30.18 21.56
C ASN A 2 -32.65 -30.04 20.06
N GLY A 3 -33.73 -29.37 19.64
CA GLY A 3 -33.96 -27.95 19.89
C GLY A 3 -33.35 -27.23 18.70
N GLY A 4 -34.12 -27.17 17.61
CA GLY A 4 -33.68 -26.71 16.30
C GLY A 4 -33.18 -25.28 16.28
N MET A 5 -32.25 -25.03 15.37
CA MET A 5 -31.85 -23.69 14.98
C MET A 5 -31.80 -23.62 13.45
N ASP A 6 -32.94 -23.93 12.82
CA ASP A 6 -33.23 -23.46 11.47
C ASP A 6 -33.51 -21.96 11.56
N SER A 7 -32.43 -21.17 11.58
CA SER A 7 -32.52 -19.75 11.25
C SER A 7 -32.81 -19.68 9.76
N ALA A 8 -34.11 -19.73 9.43
CA ALA A 8 -34.62 -19.39 8.12
C ALA A 8 -34.16 -17.95 7.81
N SER A 9 -33.03 -17.86 7.13
CA SER A 9 -32.54 -16.62 6.56
C SER A 9 -33.59 -16.21 5.54
N LYS A 10 -34.46 -15.27 5.89
CA LYS A 10 -35.37 -14.64 4.93
C LYS A 10 -34.48 -14.12 3.80
N GLU A 11 -34.55 -14.77 2.64
CA GLU A 11 -33.87 -14.27 1.44
C GLU A 11 -34.50 -12.92 1.12
N GLN A 12 -33.83 -11.86 1.57
CA GLN A 12 -34.23 -10.49 1.29
C GLN A 12 -34.15 -10.30 -0.23
N VAL A 13 -35.28 -10.09 -0.86
CA VAL A 13 -35.36 -9.87 -2.31
C VAL A 13 -34.69 -8.54 -2.65
N TRP A 14 -33.76 -8.56 -3.59
CA TRP A 14 -33.09 -7.36 -4.11
C TRP A 14 -33.83 -6.85 -5.33
N ALA A 15 -34.37 -5.63 -5.27
CA ALA A 15 -34.89 -4.96 -6.44
C ALA A 15 -33.74 -4.43 -7.32
N GLN A 16 -34.03 -4.17 -8.59
CA GLN A 16 -33.04 -3.61 -9.52
C GLN A 16 -32.46 -2.27 -9.02
N ASP A 17 -33.31 -1.41 -8.45
CA ASP A 17 -32.89 -0.13 -7.89
C ASP A 17 -31.95 -0.28 -6.69
N ASP A 18 -32.13 -1.33 -5.87
CA ASP A 18 -31.24 -1.61 -4.76
C ASP A 18 -29.86 -2.09 -5.24
N LEU A 19 -29.82 -2.85 -6.35
CA LEU A 19 -28.55 -3.24 -6.98
C LEU A 19 -27.82 -2.03 -7.54
N LEU A 20 -28.53 -1.11 -8.20
CA LEU A 20 -27.91 0.13 -8.69
C LEU A 20 -27.40 1.00 -7.53
N LYS A 21 -28.18 1.16 -6.46
CA LYS A 21 -27.75 1.87 -5.25
C LYS A 21 -26.51 1.26 -4.60
N LEU A 22 -26.42 -0.08 -4.55
CA LEU A 22 -25.22 -0.77 -4.09
C LEU A 22 -24.00 -0.35 -4.91
N LEU A 23 -24.10 -0.37 -6.25
CA LEU A 23 -23.00 -0.01 -7.14
C LEU A 23 -22.59 1.46 -7.01
N ASP A 24 -23.55 2.36 -6.85
CA ASP A 24 -23.29 3.79 -6.62
C ASP A 24 -22.61 4.02 -5.26
N ALA A 25 -23.09 3.37 -4.20
CA ALA A 25 -22.47 3.44 -2.88
C ALA A 25 -21.02 2.90 -2.91
N MET A 26 -20.77 1.81 -3.63
CA MET A 26 -19.42 1.30 -3.86
C MET A 26 -18.54 2.33 -4.57
N LYS A 27 -19.03 2.95 -5.64
CA LYS A 27 -18.29 3.95 -6.43
C LYS A 27 -17.90 5.17 -5.58
N VAL A 28 -18.79 5.67 -4.72
CA VAL A 28 -18.51 6.80 -3.81
C VAL A 28 -17.44 6.46 -2.78
N ASN A 29 -17.34 5.18 -2.39
CA ASN A 29 -16.35 4.70 -1.42
C ASN A 29 -15.02 4.24 -2.04
N LEU A 30 -14.86 4.35 -3.37
CA LEU A 30 -13.59 4.11 -4.05
C LEU A 30 -12.77 5.40 -4.15
N PRO A 31 -11.42 5.31 -4.23
CA PRO A 31 -10.59 6.47 -4.46
C PRO A 31 -10.87 7.08 -5.84
N GLU A 32 -10.82 8.42 -5.94
CA GLU A 32 -11.02 9.17 -7.18
C GLU A 32 -10.09 8.71 -8.32
N LYS A 33 -8.90 8.19 -7.96
CA LYS A 33 -7.96 7.54 -8.87
C LYS A 33 -7.72 6.10 -8.44
N ASP A 34 -8.63 5.21 -8.81
CA ASP A 34 -8.45 3.78 -8.62
C ASP A 34 -7.52 3.19 -9.68
N LEU A 35 -6.22 3.19 -9.38
CA LEU A 35 -5.18 2.67 -10.27
C LEU A 35 -4.67 1.28 -9.83
N VAL A 36 -5.18 0.75 -8.71
CA VAL A 36 -4.74 -0.55 -8.21
C VAL A 36 -5.52 -1.67 -8.88
N LYS A 37 -5.10 -2.92 -8.66
CA LYS A 37 -5.82 -4.07 -9.22
C LYS A 37 -7.19 -4.15 -8.57
N TYR A 38 -8.22 -4.46 -9.37
CA TYR A 38 -9.60 -4.67 -8.91
C TYR A 38 -9.71 -5.41 -7.56
N LYS A 39 -9.06 -6.58 -7.42
CA LYS A 39 -9.12 -7.38 -6.18
C LYS A 39 -8.54 -6.65 -4.98
N THR A 40 -7.54 -5.79 -5.21
CA THR A 40 -6.93 -4.97 -4.15
C THR A 40 -7.89 -3.87 -3.70
N SER A 41 -8.55 -3.18 -4.63
CA SER A 41 -9.56 -2.17 -4.30
C SER A 41 -10.75 -2.78 -3.56
N GLU A 42 -11.28 -3.90 -4.07
CA GLU A 42 -12.38 -4.65 -3.47
C GLU A 42 -12.08 -5.09 -2.03
N ALA A 43 -10.85 -5.58 -1.78
CA ALA A 43 -10.45 -6.04 -0.45
C ALA A 43 -10.35 -4.90 0.58
N HIS A 44 -10.11 -3.67 0.15
CA HIS A 44 -9.99 -2.50 1.02
C HIS A 44 -11.26 -1.65 1.06
N LEU A 45 -12.32 -2.06 0.35
CA LEU A 45 -13.58 -1.33 0.36
C LEU A 45 -14.23 -1.39 1.75
N ASN A 46 -14.65 -0.23 2.24
CA ASN A 46 -15.32 -0.13 3.53
C ASN A 46 -16.81 -0.48 3.39
N TRP A 47 -17.15 -1.76 3.64
CA TRP A 47 -18.51 -2.27 3.49
C TRP A 47 -19.52 -1.67 4.47
N GLU A 48 -19.08 -1.18 5.63
CA GLU A 48 -19.96 -0.46 6.58
C GLU A 48 -20.50 0.84 5.98
N LYS A 49 -19.70 1.52 5.15
CA LYS A 49 -20.13 2.72 4.44
C LYS A 49 -20.89 2.44 3.15
N VAL A 50 -20.82 1.20 2.66
CA VAL A 50 -21.57 0.74 1.49
C VAL A 50 -22.93 0.20 1.90
N ALA A 51 -23.08 -0.28 3.14
CA ALA A 51 -24.36 -0.70 3.72
C ALA A 51 -25.40 0.43 3.64
N PHE A 52 -26.63 0.07 3.30
CA PHE A 52 -27.72 1.02 3.11
C PHE A 52 -29.06 0.37 3.40
N ASN A 53 -30.07 1.17 3.76
CA ASN A 53 -31.41 0.72 4.10
C ASN A 53 -31.38 -0.42 5.15
N THR A 54 -31.95 -1.57 4.81
CA THR A 54 -31.98 -2.79 5.64
C THR A 54 -30.88 -3.78 5.28
N PHE A 55 -29.97 -3.43 4.36
CA PHE A 55 -28.88 -4.29 3.92
C PHE A 55 -27.63 -4.02 4.72
N SER A 56 -27.17 -5.04 5.48
CA SER A 56 -25.91 -4.95 6.21
C SER A 56 -24.69 -4.95 5.27
N ALA A 57 -23.52 -4.62 5.83
CA ALA A 57 -22.24 -4.69 5.14
C ALA A 57 -21.99 -6.08 4.52
N GLU A 58 -22.33 -7.15 5.24
CA GLU A 58 -22.19 -8.54 4.78
C GLU A 58 -23.15 -8.86 3.64
N MET A 59 -24.40 -8.38 3.71
CA MET A 59 -25.38 -8.58 2.64
C MET A 59 -24.93 -7.87 1.36
N CYS A 60 -24.47 -6.62 1.47
CA CYS A 60 -23.93 -5.85 0.36
C CYS A 60 -22.70 -6.53 -0.26
N LYS A 61 -21.77 -7.00 0.58
CA LYS A 61 -20.58 -7.74 0.13
C LYS A 61 -20.94 -9.04 -0.57
N LYS A 62 -21.84 -9.84 -0.01
CA LYS A 62 -22.32 -11.09 -0.62
C LYS A 62 -22.98 -10.81 -1.96
N LYS A 63 -23.85 -9.80 -2.03
CA LYS A 63 -24.53 -9.44 -3.27
C LYS A 63 -23.58 -8.93 -4.34
N TRP A 64 -22.60 -8.11 -3.97
CA TRP A 64 -21.53 -7.71 -4.88
C TRP A 64 -20.77 -8.92 -5.44
N ILE A 65 -20.40 -9.90 -4.60
CA ILE A 65 -19.71 -11.10 -5.06
C ILE A 65 -20.55 -11.86 -6.10
N GLU A 66 -21.85 -12.01 -5.88
CA GLU A 66 -22.78 -12.63 -6.84
C GLU A 66 -22.81 -11.86 -8.16
N VAL A 67 -23.07 -10.55 -8.13
CA VAL A 67 -23.12 -9.71 -9.33
C VAL A 67 -21.78 -9.72 -10.07
N SER A 68 -20.66 -9.73 -9.33
CA SER A 68 -19.32 -9.72 -9.90
C SER A 68 -19.01 -10.98 -10.72
N LYS A 69 -19.72 -12.10 -10.50
CA LYS A 69 -19.47 -13.37 -11.23
C LYS A 69 -19.97 -13.30 -12.67
N GLU A 70 -21.04 -12.55 -12.91
CA GLU A 70 -21.68 -12.42 -14.22
C GLU A 70 -21.02 -11.36 -15.11
N ILE A 71 -20.02 -10.63 -14.60
CA ILE A 71 -19.33 -9.57 -15.34
C ILE A 71 -17.87 -9.93 -15.64
N ARG A 72 -17.36 -9.37 -16.75
CA ARG A 72 -15.94 -9.44 -17.09
C ARG A 72 -15.10 -8.63 -16.10
N LYS A 73 -13.99 -9.22 -15.64
CA LYS A 73 -13.06 -8.63 -14.64
C LYS A 73 -11.66 -8.42 -15.21
N PHE A 74 -11.56 -8.01 -16.48
CA PHE A 74 -10.30 -7.73 -17.16
C PHE A 74 -10.28 -6.29 -17.71
N ARG A 75 -9.08 -5.73 -17.86
CA ARG A 75 -8.89 -4.43 -18.51
C ARG A 75 -8.95 -4.58 -20.02
N THR A 76 -9.73 -3.72 -20.65
CA THR A 76 -9.80 -3.55 -22.09
C THR A 76 -8.56 -2.82 -22.61
N LEU A 77 -8.31 -2.95 -23.92
CA LEU A 77 -7.23 -2.21 -24.58
C LEU A 77 -7.41 -0.69 -24.44
N THR A 78 -8.64 -0.19 -24.46
CA THR A 78 -8.94 1.24 -24.24
C THR A 78 -8.43 1.73 -22.89
N GLU A 79 -8.66 0.97 -21.82
CA GLU A 79 -8.15 1.31 -20.48
C GLU A 79 -6.61 1.25 -20.43
N LEU A 80 -5.99 0.26 -21.08
CA LEU A 80 -4.52 0.20 -21.18
C LEU A 80 -3.93 1.37 -21.97
N ILE A 81 -4.60 1.84 -23.02
CA ILE A 81 -4.16 3.00 -23.80
C ILE A 81 -4.22 4.28 -22.95
N VAL A 82 -5.24 4.43 -22.10
CA VAL A 82 -5.32 5.57 -21.16
C VAL A 82 -4.15 5.55 -20.19
N ASP A 83 -3.88 4.40 -19.56
CA ASP A 83 -2.72 4.24 -18.67
C ASP A 83 -1.39 4.49 -19.38
N ALA A 84 -1.26 4.03 -20.64
CA ALA A 84 -0.07 4.26 -21.45
C ALA A 84 0.13 5.75 -21.79
N LYS A 85 -0.94 6.49 -22.10
CA LYS A 85 -0.88 7.94 -22.31
C LYS A 85 -0.46 8.67 -21.03
N ASP A 86 -0.99 8.28 -19.88
CA ASP A 86 -0.60 8.85 -18.59
C ASP A 86 0.88 8.56 -18.25
N TYR A 87 1.35 7.36 -18.57
CA TYR A 87 2.77 7.02 -18.45
C TYR A 87 3.65 7.88 -19.38
N ILE A 88 3.27 8.08 -20.64
CA ILE A 88 4.05 8.93 -21.57
C ILE A 88 4.09 10.39 -21.08
N LYS A 89 2.98 10.91 -20.52
CA LYS A 89 2.93 12.27 -19.96
C LYS A 89 3.76 12.42 -18.70
N ASN A 90 3.86 11.38 -17.88
CA ASN A 90 4.64 11.40 -16.65
C ASN A 90 5.36 10.06 -16.42
N PRO A 91 6.44 9.78 -17.17
CA PRO A 91 7.12 8.47 -17.17
C PRO A 91 7.82 8.17 -15.83
N TYR A 92 7.89 9.19 -14.99
CA TYR A 92 8.56 9.22 -13.70
C TYR A 92 7.61 8.99 -12.52
N LYS A 93 6.31 8.85 -12.75
CA LYS A 93 5.31 8.62 -11.71
C LYS A 93 5.32 7.16 -11.24
N GLY A 94 6.27 6.80 -10.37
CA GLY A 94 6.32 5.46 -9.80
C GLY A 94 7.55 5.18 -8.94
N LYS A 95 7.48 4.11 -8.13
CA LYS A 95 8.53 3.72 -7.17
C LYS A 95 9.92 3.47 -7.80
N LYS A 96 10.00 3.31 -9.12
CA LYS A 96 11.27 3.11 -9.87
C LYS A 96 12.07 4.41 -10.09
N LEU A 97 11.50 5.57 -9.76
CA LEU A 97 12.21 6.85 -9.87
C LEU A 97 13.46 6.96 -8.98
N LYS A 98 13.56 6.11 -7.95
CA LYS A 98 14.69 6.10 -7.00
C LYS A 98 16.03 5.64 -7.61
N LYS A 99 16.06 5.21 -8.87
CA LYS A 99 17.26 4.63 -9.52
C LYS A 99 17.71 5.37 -10.79
N HIS A 100 17.09 6.48 -11.16
CA HIS A 100 17.49 7.21 -12.37
C HIS A 100 18.85 7.89 -12.15
N PRO A 101 19.82 7.76 -13.08
CA PRO A 101 21.15 8.37 -12.94
C PRO A 101 21.10 9.90 -12.82
N ASP A 102 20.13 10.54 -13.48
CA ASP A 102 19.98 12.01 -13.47
C ASP A 102 19.29 12.57 -12.20
N PHE A 103 18.82 11.73 -11.28
CA PHE A 103 18.26 12.22 -10.02
C PHE A 103 19.34 12.18 -8.93
N PRO A 104 19.68 13.33 -8.29
CA PRO A 104 20.68 13.33 -7.24
C PRO A 104 20.25 12.38 -6.12
N LYS A 105 21.13 11.45 -5.74
CA LYS A 105 20.89 10.53 -4.62
C LYS A 105 20.54 11.38 -3.40
N LYS A 106 19.50 11.00 -2.65
CA LYS A 106 19.12 11.71 -1.43
C LYS A 106 20.38 11.90 -0.57
N PRO A 107 20.62 13.13 -0.04
CA PRO A 107 21.77 13.36 0.80
C PRO A 107 21.73 12.38 1.98
N LEU A 108 22.86 11.73 2.25
CA LEU A 108 22.96 10.80 3.35
C LEU A 108 22.71 11.54 4.66
N THR A 109 21.88 10.97 5.52
CA THR A 109 21.70 11.49 6.89
C THR A 109 23.00 11.35 7.67
N PRO A 110 23.24 12.17 8.70
CA PRO A 110 24.46 12.07 9.51
C PRO A 110 24.70 10.67 10.09
N TYR A 111 23.63 9.94 10.45
CA TYR A 111 23.72 8.53 10.85
C TYR A 111 24.25 7.64 9.73
N PHE A 112 23.74 7.77 8.50
CA PHE A 112 24.19 6.96 7.39
C PHE A 112 25.64 7.28 6.99
N ARG A 113 26.09 8.53 7.13
CA ARG A 113 27.50 8.92 6.94
C ARG A 113 28.40 8.20 7.95
N PHE A 114 28.08 8.31 9.24
CA PHE A 114 28.77 7.59 10.32
C PHE A 114 28.77 6.07 10.10
N PHE A 115 27.61 5.51 9.74
CA PHE A 115 27.48 4.08 9.50
C PHE A 115 28.36 3.61 8.34
N MET A 116 28.39 4.31 7.20
CA MET A 116 29.23 3.93 6.07
C MET A 116 30.73 4.01 6.41
N GLU A 117 31.16 5.04 7.14
CA GLU A 117 32.56 5.24 7.51
C GLU A 117 33.06 4.17 8.51
N LYS A 118 32.20 3.76 9.46
CA LYS A 118 32.57 2.78 10.49
C LYS A 118 32.30 1.34 10.09
N ARG A 119 31.26 1.05 9.29
CA ARG A 119 30.91 -0.33 8.90
C ARG A 119 32.08 -1.06 8.25
N ALA A 120 32.79 -0.43 7.31
CA ALA A 120 33.91 -1.08 6.62
C ALA A 120 35.06 -1.45 7.60
N LYS A 121 35.28 -0.64 8.63
CA LYS A 121 36.30 -0.90 9.67
C LYS A 121 35.84 -2.04 10.59
N TYR A 122 34.58 -2.04 11.02
CA TYR A 122 34.03 -3.06 11.92
C TYR A 122 33.85 -4.42 11.24
N ALA A 123 33.47 -4.45 9.97
CA ALA A 123 33.36 -5.69 9.21
C ALA A 123 34.72 -6.39 9.02
N LYS A 124 35.83 -5.63 8.95
CA LYS A 124 37.19 -6.19 8.91
C LYS A 124 37.66 -6.69 10.28
N LEU A 125 37.25 -6.00 11.36
CA LEU A 125 37.62 -6.38 12.74
C LEU A 125 36.77 -7.53 13.29
N HIS A 126 35.55 -7.70 12.79
CA HIS A 126 34.63 -8.75 13.20
C HIS A 126 34.07 -9.49 11.96
N PRO A 127 34.90 -10.28 11.26
CA PRO A 127 34.47 -11.02 10.07
C PRO A 127 33.44 -12.11 10.38
N GLU A 128 33.36 -12.59 11.62
CA GLU A 128 32.34 -13.54 12.09
C GLU A 128 30.99 -12.90 12.41
N MET A 129 30.92 -11.57 12.57
CA MET A 129 29.64 -10.90 12.87
C MET A 129 28.81 -10.70 11.62
N SER A 130 27.51 -10.97 11.74
CA SER A 130 26.56 -10.71 10.66
C SER A 130 26.39 -9.20 10.42
N ASN A 131 26.01 -8.83 9.19
CA ASN A 131 25.66 -7.45 8.87
C ASN A 131 24.55 -6.88 9.79
N LEU A 132 23.65 -7.74 10.30
CA LEU A 132 22.59 -7.32 11.22
C LEU A 132 23.15 -6.91 12.57
N ASP A 133 24.12 -7.67 13.09
CA ASP A 133 24.73 -7.40 14.40
C ASP A 133 25.64 -6.17 14.33
N LEU A 134 26.39 -6.01 13.24
CA LEU A 134 27.15 -4.78 12.96
C LEU A 134 26.26 -3.54 12.91
N THR A 135 25.06 -3.66 12.32
CA THR A 135 24.11 -2.54 12.23
C THR A 135 23.55 -2.16 13.60
N LYS A 136 23.24 -3.14 14.46
CA LYS A 136 22.80 -2.90 15.84
C LYS A 136 23.88 -2.18 16.64
N ILE A 137 25.11 -2.68 16.61
CA ILE A 137 26.25 -2.09 17.35
C ILE A 137 26.49 -0.64 16.91
N LEU A 138 26.52 -0.37 15.60
CA LEU A 138 26.76 0.98 15.08
C LEU A 138 25.59 1.95 15.36
N SER A 139 24.35 1.44 15.41
CA SER A 139 23.18 2.22 15.84
C SER A 139 23.28 2.65 17.30
N MET A 140 23.68 1.73 18.19
CA MET A 140 23.87 2.02 19.61
C MET A 140 25.00 3.04 19.81
N LYS A 141 26.16 2.82 19.19
CA LYS A 141 27.30 3.75 19.26
C LYS A 141 26.96 5.15 18.74
N TYR A 142 26.15 5.25 17.68
CA TYR A 142 25.72 6.55 17.18
C TYR A 142 24.78 7.28 18.14
N LYS A 143 23.86 6.57 18.81
CA LYS A 143 22.96 7.17 19.82
C LYS A 143 23.73 7.74 21.01
N GLU A 144 24.81 7.06 21.41
CA GLU A 144 25.71 7.45 22.50
C GLU A 144 26.62 8.65 22.15
N LEU A 145 26.72 9.05 20.88
CA LEU A 145 27.51 10.23 20.50
C LEU A 145 26.86 11.52 21.01
N PRO A 146 27.64 12.48 21.53
CA PRO A 146 27.13 13.79 21.92
C PRO A 146 26.54 14.55 20.71
N GLU A 147 25.42 15.25 20.90
CA GLU A 147 24.66 15.96 19.85
C GLU A 147 25.54 16.89 19.00
N ARG A 148 26.56 17.53 19.59
CA ARG A 148 27.55 18.35 18.86
C ARG A 148 28.28 17.60 17.74
N LYS A 149 28.52 16.29 17.87
CA LYS A 149 29.17 15.45 16.83
C LYS A 149 28.18 14.84 15.84
N LYS A 150 26.88 14.80 16.16
CA LYS A 150 25.82 14.31 15.27
C LYS A 150 25.40 15.34 14.22
N VAL A 151 25.58 16.64 14.51
CA VAL A 151 25.16 17.76 13.65
C VAL A 151 26.32 18.35 12.83
N GLY A 152 27.56 18.22 13.31
CA GLY A 152 28.75 18.88 12.73
C GLY A 152 29.30 18.34 11.41
N GLU A 153 28.73 17.28 10.84
CA GLU A 153 29.11 16.77 9.50
C GLU A 153 28.03 17.09 8.44
N ASN A 154 27.25 18.16 8.61
CA ASN A 154 26.31 18.64 7.58
C ASN A 154 26.91 19.65 6.60
N GLU A 155 28.15 20.12 6.81
CA GLU A 155 28.81 21.02 5.88
C GLU A 155 29.68 20.25 4.87
N ASN A 156 29.44 20.55 3.59
CA ASN A 156 30.22 20.18 2.40
C ASN A 156 30.30 18.69 2.01
N LYS A 157 29.49 18.34 1.00
CA LYS A 157 29.95 18.15 -0.39
C LYS A 157 28.74 17.80 -1.26
N TYR A 158 28.36 18.73 -2.13
CA TYR A 158 27.57 18.45 -3.32
C TYR A 158 28.43 17.67 -4.33
#